data_AF-A0A7C5WEJ8-F1
#
_entry.id   AF-A0A7C5WEJ8-F1
#
_cell.length_a   1.000
_cell.length_b   1.000
_cell.length_c   1.000
_cell.angle_alpha   90.00
_cell.angle_beta   90.00
_cell.angle_gamma   90.00
#
_symmetry.space_group_name_H-M   'P 1'
#
loop_
_entity.id
_entity.type
_entity.pdbx_description
1 polymer ?
#
loop_
_entity_poly.entity_id
_entity_poly.type
_entity_poly.pdbx_seq_one_letter_code
_entity_poly.pdbx_strand_id
1 'polypeptide(L)'
;MEDTNLSNVQLDWICVGKTSDLPEGRVKTVTARTTTICLSHFDGQWAAMDNHCPHQGGPLGEGTIKRGKGDECWIRCPWHGWDFDPLTGRPPGGHEDSGQKLYPVEIRGDEIYIGLEPENPHQRTVTDVMAETMVNWGVKRVFGMVGHSNLGLADALRRREAAGQL
;
A
#
# COMPACT_ATOMS: atom_id res chain seq x y z
N MET A 1 -3.43 -25.63 -12.01
CA MET A 1 -2.61 -25.01 -13.07
C MET A 1 -3.42 -23.85 -13.61
N GLU A 2 -3.32 -22.71 -12.94
CA GLU A 2 -3.81 -21.43 -13.44
C GLU A 2 -2.56 -20.58 -13.60
N ASP A 3 -1.98 -20.67 -14.80
CA ASP A 3 -0.98 -19.74 -15.27
C ASP A 3 -1.68 -18.39 -15.45
N THR A 4 -1.75 -17.61 -14.39
CA THR A 4 -2.19 -16.22 -14.48
C THR A 4 -1.12 -15.49 -15.26
N ASN A 5 -1.45 -15.24 -16.52
CA ASN A 5 -0.62 -14.55 -17.50
C ASN A 5 -0.37 -13.12 -17.02
N LEU A 6 0.66 -12.90 -16.20
CA LEU A 6 1.08 -11.61 -15.62
C LEU A 6 1.63 -10.62 -16.67
N SER A 7 1.46 -10.89 -17.96
CA SER A 7 2.18 -10.20 -19.03
C SER A 7 1.48 -8.96 -19.59
N ASN A 8 0.37 -8.47 -19.03
CA ASN A 8 -0.28 -7.25 -19.58
C ASN A 8 -1.19 -6.44 -18.63
N VAL A 9 -0.96 -6.45 -17.31
CA VAL A 9 -1.63 -5.47 -16.44
C VAL A 9 -0.79 -4.19 -16.46
N GLN A 10 -1.32 -3.13 -17.07
CA GLN A 10 -0.69 -1.80 -17.00
C GLN A 10 -0.73 -1.34 -15.55
N LEU A 11 0.43 -1.19 -14.91
CA LEU A 11 0.53 -0.75 -13.51
C LEU A 11 0.73 0.76 -13.40
N ASP A 12 0.16 1.34 -12.35
CA ASP A 12 0.51 2.68 -11.90
C ASP A 12 1.70 2.60 -10.94
N TRP A 13 2.79 3.28 -11.30
CA TRP A 13 4.01 3.31 -10.50
C TRP A 13 4.00 4.50 -9.55
N ILE A 14 3.92 4.23 -8.25
CA ILE A 14 3.83 5.26 -7.21
C ILE A 14 5.18 5.37 -6.50
N CYS A 15 5.79 6.56 -6.51
CA CYS A 15 6.99 6.83 -5.73
C CYS A 15 6.65 6.85 -4.24
N VAL A 16 7.35 6.05 -3.44
CA VAL A 16 7.09 5.87 -2.00
C VAL A 16 8.22 6.37 -1.10
N GLY A 17 9.32 6.86 -1.69
CA GLY A 17 10.47 7.38 -0.96
C GLY A 17 11.78 7.07 -1.65
N LYS A 18 12.87 7.23 -0.91
CA LYS A 18 14.24 7.02 -1.40
C LYS A 18 14.88 5.78 -0.82
N THR A 19 15.84 5.20 -1.55
CA THR A 19 16.63 4.05 -1.07
C THR A 19 17.39 4.35 0.22
N SER A 20 17.77 5.61 0.46
CA SER A 20 18.38 6.06 1.71
C SER A 20 17.46 5.98 2.93
N ASP A 21 16.13 5.92 2.72
CA ASP A 21 15.15 5.95 3.80
C ASP A 21 14.98 4.59 4.50
N LEU A 22 15.46 3.52 3.87
CA LEU A 22 15.40 2.15 4.40
C LEU A 22 16.77 1.45 4.25
N PRO A 23 17.60 1.45 5.30
CA PRO A 23 18.85 0.69 5.31
C PRO A 23 18.64 -0.81 5.16
N GLU A 24 19.67 -1.51 4.69
CA GLU A 24 19.73 -2.97 4.57
C GLU A 24 19.38 -3.68 5.90
N GLY A 25 18.66 -4.80 5.80
CA GLY A 25 18.24 -5.62 6.92
C GLY A 25 17.07 -5.04 7.73
N ARG A 26 16.26 -4.15 7.13
CA ARG A 26 15.12 -3.50 7.80
C ARG A 26 13.85 -3.55 6.97
N VAL A 27 12.75 -3.32 7.67
CA VAL A 27 11.44 -3.06 7.09
C VAL A 27 10.96 -1.65 7.45
N LYS A 28 10.07 -1.09 6.64
CA LYS A 28 9.40 0.18 6.89
C LYS A 28 8.02 0.20 6.27
N THR A 29 7.06 0.76 7.00
CA THR A 29 5.74 1.08 6.44
C THR A 29 5.87 2.26 5.46
N VAL A 30 5.41 2.05 4.24
CA VAL A 30 5.24 3.11 3.22
C VAL A 30 3.80 3.10 2.71
N THR A 31 3.37 4.21 2.12
CA THR A 31 2.01 4.35 1.59
C THR A 31 2.07 4.61 0.09
N ALA A 32 1.44 3.74 -0.69
CA ALA A 32 1.20 3.93 -2.11
C ALA A 32 -0.30 4.13 -2.33
N ARG A 33 -0.73 5.35 -2.69
CA ARG A 33 -2.15 5.76 -2.71
C ARG A 33 -2.84 5.49 -1.36
N THR A 34 -3.80 4.58 -1.33
CA THR A 34 -4.55 4.17 -0.13
C THR A 34 -4.08 2.84 0.45
N THR A 35 -3.08 2.21 -0.17
CA THR A 35 -2.52 0.93 0.26
C THR A 35 -1.31 1.19 1.14
N THR A 36 -1.32 0.60 2.35
CA THR A 36 -0.14 0.58 3.21
C THR A 36 0.68 -0.67 2.91
N ILE A 37 2.00 -0.50 2.83
CA ILE A 37 2.93 -1.51 2.33
C ILE A 37 4.06 -1.67 3.33
N CYS A 38 4.39 -2.92 3.65
CA CYS A 38 5.64 -3.27 4.29
C CYS A 38 6.72 -3.35 3.21
N LEU A 39 7.58 -2.34 3.16
CA LEU A 39 8.76 -2.35 2.30
C LEU A 39 9.91 -3.00 3.06
N SER A 40 10.55 -3.97 2.43
CA SER A 40 11.68 -4.74 2.94
C SER A 40 12.92 -4.48 2.07
N HIS A 41 14.05 -4.23 2.73
CA HIS A 41 15.37 -4.18 2.09
C HIS A 41 16.23 -5.25 2.76
N PHE A 42 16.49 -6.34 2.03
CA PHE A 42 17.14 -7.52 2.57
C PHE A 42 17.99 -8.22 1.52
N ASP A 43 19.22 -8.55 1.87
CA ASP A 43 20.23 -9.18 1.04
C ASP A 43 20.46 -8.42 -0.29
N GLY A 44 20.47 -7.08 -0.21
CA GLY A 44 20.61 -6.19 -1.37
C GLY A 44 19.40 -6.16 -2.31
N GLN A 45 18.31 -6.83 -1.94
CA GLN A 45 17.07 -6.91 -2.70
C GLN A 45 15.94 -6.16 -2.00
N TRP A 46 14.96 -5.72 -2.81
CA TRP A 46 13.80 -4.99 -2.34
C TRP A 46 12.54 -5.81 -2.57
N ALA A 47 11.67 -5.85 -1.57
CA ALA A 47 10.36 -6.45 -1.68
C ALA A 47 9.30 -5.57 -1.02
N ALA A 48 8.11 -5.54 -1.62
CA ALA A 48 6.96 -4.83 -1.10
C ALA A 48 5.83 -5.83 -0.88
N MET A 49 5.34 -5.89 0.35
CA MET A 49 4.25 -6.77 0.74
C MET A 49 3.12 -5.98 1.40
N ASP A 50 1.94 -6.59 1.48
CA ASP A 50 0.84 -5.98 2.24
C ASP A 50 1.31 -5.71 3.68
N ASN A 51 0.99 -4.53 4.18
CA ASN A 51 1.39 -4.18 5.54
C ASN A 51 0.56 -4.93 6.57
N HIS A 52 -0.61 -5.44 6.20
CA HIS A 52 -1.53 -6.14 7.08
C HIS A 52 -1.13 -7.62 7.22
N CYS A 53 -0.59 -7.98 8.40
CA CYS A 53 -0.35 -9.37 8.75
C CYS A 53 -1.67 -10.17 8.67
N PRO A 54 -1.73 -11.31 7.96
CA PRO A 54 -2.98 -12.02 7.69
C PRO A 54 -3.53 -12.71 8.94
N HIS A 55 -2.74 -12.80 10.02
CA HIS A 55 -3.17 -13.34 11.30
C HIS A 55 -4.25 -12.45 11.95
N GLN A 56 -3.95 -11.19 12.24
CA GLN A 56 -4.90 -10.26 12.90
C GLN A 56 -4.76 -8.80 12.46
N GLY A 57 -3.93 -8.52 11.44
CA GLY A 57 -3.78 -7.18 10.89
C GLY A 57 -2.63 -6.32 11.41
N GLY A 58 -1.67 -6.94 12.07
CA GLY A 58 -0.49 -6.24 12.57
C GLY A 58 0.34 -5.59 11.46
N PRO A 59 0.91 -4.40 11.70
CA PRO A 59 1.68 -3.65 10.71
C PRO A 59 3.07 -4.26 10.52
N LEU A 60 3.26 -5.03 9.45
CA LEU A 60 4.53 -5.71 9.17
C LEU A 60 5.70 -4.75 8.96
N GLY A 61 5.45 -3.56 8.42
CA GLY A 61 6.45 -2.51 8.23
C GLY A 61 6.96 -1.87 9.53
N GLU A 62 6.31 -2.16 10.67
CA GLU A 62 6.80 -1.85 12.02
C GLU A 62 7.46 -3.06 12.70
N GLY A 63 7.54 -4.18 11.98
CA GLY A 63 8.20 -5.40 12.44
C GLY A 63 9.73 -5.29 12.45
N THR A 64 10.38 -6.44 12.60
CA THR A 64 11.85 -6.50 12.57
C THR A 64 12.30 -7.75 11.83
N ILE A 65 13.35 -7.65 11.03
CA ILE A 65 14.01 -8.81 10.45
C ILE A 65 14.82 -9.52 11.54
N LYS A 66 14.51 -10.79 11.77
CA LYS A 66 15.18 -11.69 12.72
C LYS A 66 15.88 -12.79 11.95
N ARG A 67 17.14 -13.04 12.28
CA ARG A 67 17.87 -14.22 11.76
C ARG A 67 17.43 -15.45 12.54
N GLY A 68 17.04 -16.50 11.82
CA GLY A 68 16.65 -17.81 12.33
C GLY A 68 17.85 -18.73 12.51
N LYS A 69 17.62 -20.05 12.42
CA LYS A 69 18.71 -21.04 12.42
C LYS A 69 19.26 -21.18 10.99
N GLY A 70 20.58 -21.28 10.86
CA GLY A 70 21.23 -21.35 9.55
C GLY A 70 21.05 -20.05 8.78
N ASP A 71 20.64 -20.16 7.51
CA ASP A 71 20.46 -19.02 6.59
C ASP A 71 19.04 -18.44 6.60
N GLU A 72 18.15 -18.92 7.48
CA GLU A 72 16.79 -18.41 7.58
C GLU A 72 16.76 -16.97 8.10
N CYS A 73 15.91 -16.13 7.50
CA CYS A 73 15.62 -14.79 7.98
C CYS A 73 14.11 -14.53 7.87
N TRP A 74 13.57 -13.82 8.86
CA TRP A 74 12.13 -13.65 9.04
C TRP A 74 11.79 -12.20 9.39
N ILE A 75 10.89 -11.55 8.66
CA ILE A 75 10.16 -10.39 9.16
C ILE A 75 9.21 -10.88 10.23
N ARG A 76 9.44 -10.44 11.47
CA ARG A 76 8.57 -10.75 12.59
C ARG A 76 7.53 -9.65 12.82
N CYS A 77 6.25 -10.01 12.70
CA CYS A 77 5.13 -9.13 12.99
C CYS A 77 5.18 -8.64 14.45
N PRO A 78 5.02 -7.33 14.72
CA PRO A 78 5.21 -6.76 16.05
C PRO A 78 4.08 -7.14 17.04
N TRP A 79 2.93 -7.60 16.55
CA TRP A 79 1.79 -7.93 17.43
C TRP A 79 1.94 -9.30 18.08
N HIS A 80 2.02 -10.36 17.28
CA HIS A 80 1.99 -11.75 17.77
C HIS A 80 3.20 -12.58 17.32
N GLY A 81 4.18 -11.96 16.67
CA GLY A 81 5.40 -12.65 16.27
C GLY A 81 5.26 -13.58 15.07
N TRP A 82 4.20 -13.44 14.25
CA TRP A 82 4.07 -14.21 13.01
C TRP A 82 5.20 -13.81 12.05
N ASP A 83 5.85 -14.81 11.49
CA ASP A 83 7.07 -14.66 10.70
C ASP A 83 6.76 -14.77 9.20
N PHE A 84 7.48 -14.00 8.38
CA PHE A 84 7.40 -14.02 6.92
C PHE A 84 8.78 -13.87 6.31
N ASP A 85 9.05 -14.56 5.21
CA ASP A 85 10.28 -14.39 4.44
C ASP A 85 10.38 -12.93 3.92
N PRO A 86 11.51 -12.23 4.12
CA PRO A 86 11.64 -10.82 3.78
C PRO A 86 11.49 -10.46 2.31
N LEU A 87 11.64 -11.42 1.39
CA LEU A 87 11.61 -11.18 -0.05
C LEU A 87 10.37 -11.77 -0.73
N THR A 88 9.95 -12.94 -0.26
CA THR A 88 8.85 -13.71 -0.86
C THR A 88 7.54 -13.57 -0.10
N GLY A 89 7.56 -13.06 1.14
CA GLY A 89 6.38 -12.94 1.98
C GLY A 89 5.78 -14.28 2.40
N ARG A 90 6.49 -15.40 2.16
CA ARG A 90 6.04 -16.74 2.53
C ARG A 90 6.19 -16.95 4.04
N PRO A 91 5.23 -17.60 4.69
CA PRO A 91 5.34 -17.94 6.09
C PRO A 91 6.23 -19.18 6.29
N PRO A 92 6.59 -19.53 7.53
CA PRO A 92 7.21 -20.82 7.84
C PRO A 92 6.36 -22.00 7.36
N GLY A 93 7.01 -23.14 7.11
CA GLY A 93 6.33 -24.35 6.61
C GLY A 93 5.18 -24.81 7.51
N GLY A 94 4.11 -25.31 6.90
CA GLY A 94 2.87 -25.71 7.57
C GLY A 94 1.85 -24.57 7.77
N HIS A 95 2.13 -23.38 7.23
CA HIS A 95 1.27 -22.20 7.30
C HIS A 95 1.04 -21.55 5.92
N GLU A 96 1.12 -22.33 4.83
CA GLU A 96 1.17 -21.83 3.45
C GLU A 96 -0.05 -20.98 3.05
N ASP A 97 -1.16 -21.13 3.76
CA ASP A 97 -2.39 -20.36 3.60
C ASP A 97 -2.31 -18.91 4.14
N SER A 98 -1.25 -18.59 4.88
CA SER A 98 -1.02 -17.28 5.49
C SER A 98 0.01 -16.41 4.76
N GLY A 99 0.34 -16.71 3.50
CA GLY A 99 1.29 -15.92 2.72
C GLY A 99 0.87 -14.48 2.46
N GLN A 100 1.85 -13.59 2.34
CA GLN A 100 1.63 -12.18 2.04
C GLN A 100 1.36 -11.94 0.55
N LYS A 101 0.51 -10.94 0.26
CA LYS A 101 0.39 -10.38 -1.08
C LYS A 101 1.62 -9.51 -1.37
N LEU A 102 2.28 -9.76 -2.50
CA LEU A 102 3.40 -8.95 -2.98
C LEU A 102 2.94 -7.91 -4.00
N TYR A 103 3.66 -6.79 -4.02
CA TYR A 103 3.52 -5.71 -4.99
C TYR A 103 4.82 -5.56 -5.79
N PRO A 104 4.77 -5.33 -7.11
CA PRO A 104 5.95 -5.06 -7.91
C PRO A 104 6.74 -3.85 -7.40
N VAL A 105 8.07 -3.97 -7.34
CA VAL A 105 8.98 -2.91 -6.91
C VAL A 105 9.92 -2.56 -8.06
N GLU A 106 10.12 -1.28 -8.31
CA GLU A 106 11.10 -0.78 -9.27
C GLU A 106 11.95 0.32 -8.62
N ILE A 107 13.27 0.19 -8.72
CA ILE A 107 14.21 1.23 -8.28
C ILE A 107 14.63 2.04 -9.50
N ARG A 108 14.37 3.35 -9.45
CA ARG A 108 14.74 4.31 -10.51
C ARG A 108 15.71 5.33 -9.94
N GLY A 109 17.01 5.09 -10.08
CA GLY A 109 18.02 5.93 -9.44
C GLY A 109 18.03 5.77 -7.92
N ASP A 110 17.75 6.84 -7.17
CA ASP A 110 17.62 6.82 -5.71
C ASP A 110 16.17 6.67 -5.22
N GLU A 111 15.20 6.57 -6.13
CA GLU A 111 13.76 6.51 -5.80
C GLU A 111 13.20 5.09 -5.88
N ILE A 112 12.28 4.78 -4.97
CA ILE A 112 11.57 3.50 -4.89
C ILE A 112 10.15 3.69 -5.40
N TYR A 113 9.76 2.88 -6.38
CA TYR A 113 8.42 2.85 -6.95
C TYR A 113 7.72 1.54 -6.66
N ILE A 114 6.44 1.62 -6.31
CA ILE A 114 5.56 0.46 -6.15
C ILE A 114 4.53 0.44 -7.27
N GLY A 115 4.41 -0.70 -7.94
CA GLY A 115 3.40 -0.95 -8.95
C GLY A 115 2.08 -1.36 -8.31
N LEU A 116 1.04 -0.58 -8.56
CA LEU A 116 -0.33 -0.91 -8.19
C LEU A 116 -1.18 -1.09 -9.43
N GLU A 117 -2.24 -1.90 -9.31
CA GLU A 117 -3.28 -1.90 -10.32
C GLU A 117 -3.89 -0.49 -10.43
N PRO A 118 -4.24 -0.05 -11.66
CA PRO A 118 -4.88 1.24 -11.84
C PRO A 118 -6.18 1.33 -11.06
N GLU A 119 -6.42 2.48 -10.47
CA GLU A 119 -7.71 2.73 -9.83
C GLU A 119 -8.80 2.66 -10.89
N ASN A 120 -9.92 2.03 -10.56
CA ASN A 120 -11.08 2.03 -11.45
C ASN A 120 -11.48 3.50 -11.75
N PRO A 121 -11.82 3.81 -13.01
CA PRO A 121 -12.29 5.14 -13.35
C PRO A 121 -13.48 5.54 -12.46
N HIS A 122 -13.44 6.77 -11.96
CA HIS A 122 -14.52 7.30 -11.13
C HIS A 122 -15.84 7.28 -11.88
N GLN A 123 -16.87 6.72 -11.26
CA GLN A 123 -18.23 6.76 -11.77
C GLN A 123 -18.98 7.91 -11.11
N ARG A 124 -19.63 8.75 -11.91
CA ARG A 124 -20.38 9.89 -11.40
C ARG A 124 -21.53 9.43 -10.50
N THR A 125 -21.65 10.07 -9.35
CA THR A 125 -22.59 9.75 -8.27
C THR A 125 -23.48 10.94 -7.93
N VAL A 126 -24.48 10.73 -7.07
CA VAL A 126 -25.31 11.82 -6.51
C VAL A 126 -24.46 12.79 -5.69
N THR A 127 -23.43 12.31 -4.99
CA THR A 127 -22.56 13.18 -4.19
C THR A 127 -21.69 14.09 -5.05
N ASP A 128 -21.35 13.69 -6.28
CA ASP A 128 -20.73 14.60 -7.26
C ASP A 128 -21.65 15.78 -7.60
N VAL A 129 -22.94 15.51 -7.84
CA VAL A 129 -23.95 16.56 -8.12
C VAL A 129 -24.10 17.50 -6.92
N MET A 130 -24.10 16.95 -5.70
CA MET A 130 -24.17 17.75 -4.48
C MET A 130 -22.95 18.68 -4.37
N ALA A 131 -21.74 18.15 -4.54
CA ALA A 131 -20.50 18.93 -4.50
C ALA A 131 -20.46 20.00 -5.61
N GLU A 132 -20.85 19.67 -6.84
CA GLU A 132 -21.01 20.61 -7.96
C GLU A 132 -21.93 21.75 -7.59
N THR A 133 -23.11 21.41 -7.06
CA THR A 133 -24.13 22.40 -6.69
C THR A 133 -23.60 23.33 -5.61
N MET A 134 -22.99 22.78 -4.55
CA MET A 134 -22.40 23.60 -3.48
C MET A 134 -21.38 24.59 -4.03
N VAL A 135 -20.45 24.14 -4.88
CA VAL A 135 -19.41 24.99 -5.48
C VAL A 135 -20.01 26.05 -6.40
N ASN A 136 -21.00 25.68 -7.22
CA ASN A 136 -21.72 26.60 -8.11
C ASN A 136 -22.48 27.69 -7.34
N TRP A 137 -22.93 27.38 -6.13
CA TRP A 137 -23.57 28.33 -5.21
C TRP A 137 -22.57 29.14 -4.37
N GLY A 138 -21.28 29.05 -4.68
CA GLY A 138 -20.25 29.90 -4.08
C GLY A 138 -19.58 29.31 -2.84
N VAL A 139 -19.78 28.02 -2.52
CA VAL A 139 -18.98 27.35 -1.48
C VAL A 139 -17.53 27.23 -1.97
N LYS A 140 -16.60 27.81 -1.20
CA LYS A 140 -15.15 27.84 -1.49
C LYS A 140 -14.27 27.22 -0.41
N ARG A 141 -14.88 26.82 0.70
CA ARG A 141 -14.17 26.21 1.84
C ARG A 141 -15.11 25.21 2.49
N VAL A 142 -14.60 24.01 2.77
CA VAL A 142 -15.33 22.98 3.51
C VAL A 142 -14.41 22.46 4.63
N PHE A 143 -15.00 22.24 5.79
CA PHE A 143 -14.35 21.57 6.92
C PHE A 143 -15.33 20.57 7.51
N GLY A 144 -14.84 19.39 7.87
CA GLY A 144 -15.67 18.35 8.47
C GLY A 144 -14.88 17.09 8.77
N MET A 145 -15.46 16.21 9.59
CA MET A 145 -14.94 14.87 9.83
C MET A 145 -15.46 13.93 8.75
N VAL A 146 -14.57 13.10 8.21
CA VAL A 146 -14.93 12.05 7.24
C VAL A 146 -15.22 10.76 7.99
N GLY A 147 -16.36 10.16 7.68
CA GLY A 147 -16.78 8.86 8.15
C GLY A 147 -17.42 8.06 7.02
N HIS A 148 -17.71 6.78 7.28
CA HIS A 148 -18.28 5.88 6.27
C HIS A 148 -19.57 6.42 5.63
N SER A 149 -20.40 7.15 6.37
CA SER A 149 -21.67 7.70 5.89
C SER A 149 -21.55 8.90 4.95
N ASN A 150 -20.41 9.60 4.93
CA ASN A 150 -20.19 10.77 4.08
C ASN A 150 -18.95 10.66 3.17
N LEU A 151 -18.32 9.48 3.11
CA LEU A 151 -17.09 9.25 2.35
C LEU A 151 -17.22 9.63 0.88
N GLY A 152 -18.35 9.29 0.23
CA GLY A 152 -18.60 9.66 -1.17
C GLY A 152 -18.74 11.17 -1.40
N LEU A 153 -19.26 11.92 -0.43
CA LEU A 153 -19.32 13.38 -0.50
C LEU A 153 -17.96 14.03 -0.24
N ALA A 154 -17.20 13.49 0.70
CA ALA A 154 -15.83 13.92 0.96
C ALA A 154 -14.94 13.73 -0.28
N ASP A 155 -15.00 12.56 -0.93
CA ASP A 155 -14.25 12.33 -2.18
C ASP A 155 -14.72 13.23 -3.32
N ALA A 156 -16.04 13.44 -3.47
CA ALA A 156 -16.57 14.38 -4.47
C ALA A 156 -16.06 15.82 -4.27
N LEU A 157 -16.00 16.31 -3.03
CA LEU A 157 -15.44 17.62 -2.70
C LEU A 157 -13.93 17.68 -2.97
N ARG A 158 -13.16 16.65 -2.57
CA ARG A 158 -11.73 16.51 -2.91
C ARG A 158 -11.50 16.59 -4.42
N ARG A 159 -12.36 15.94 -5.23
CA ARG A 159 -12.28 16.01 -6.70
C ARG A 159 -12.55 17.42 -7.24
N ARG A 160 -13.44 18.19 -6.61
CA ARG A 160 -13.66 19.61 -6.98
C ARG A 160 -12.46 20.48 -6.67
N GLU A 161 -11.83 20.27 -5.51
CA GLU A 161 -10.59 20.95 -5.11
C GLU A 161 -9.46 20.63 -6.10
N ALA A 162 -9.24 19.35 -6.41
CA ALA A 162 -8.20 18.92 -7.35
C ALA A 162 -8.42 19.49 -8.77
N ALA A 163 -9.67 19.77 -9.15
CA ALA A 163 -10.03 20.42 -10.40
C ALA A 163 -9.95 21.97 -10.33
N GLY A 164 -9.56 22.56 -9.20
CA GLY A 164 -9.49 24.01 -8.99
C GLY A 164 -10.85 24.71 -8.89
N GLN A 165 -11.92 23.96 -8.59
CA GLN A 165 -13.29 24.48 -8.54
C GLN A 165 -13.71 24.87 -7.12
N LEU A 166 -13.20 24.14 -6.12
CA LEU A 166 -13.40 24.39 -4.68
C LEU A 166 -12.21 25.15 -4.12
#